data_AF-A0A412IL38-F1
#
_entry.id   AF-A0A412IL38-F1
#
_cell.length_a   1.000
_cell.length_b   1.000
_cell.length_c   1.000
_cell.angle_alpha   90.00
_cell.angle_beta   90.00
_cell.angle_gamma   90.00
#
_symmetry.space_group_name_H-M   'P 1'
#
loop_
_entity.id
_entity.type
_entity.pdbx_description
1 polymer ?
#
loop_
_entity_poly.entity_id
_entity_poly.type
_entity_poly.pdbx_seq_one_letter_code
_entity_poly.pdbx_strand_id
1 'polypeptide(L)'
;MKKSNLLAAGLLVAGMCLSTSCSDNTFVAATPDEDVTAGFDKPTLALVNESGKEVNNLPGTFGTYYLDIKAQGKWKLESTTPFLALDRKSGEGPARVKLLVGSNWGAARTGGVTLYSADAASTRAEGDGTTTTVNQTSKFDPSDVKDLLSSNKGAGYSYQPYSNYCLGTHIQLFNMKNLAAISDSTGVTFLTDEIYPVVEEEVTTADSEESLSSKLSVAASVNLNFNAFSADVKGAYNSSSGTSNTKQYAVKRMKSYQYTREIDFMNIIAMAESSEEMEAKLLAPGFVKLRNDFTNNIKKATATTPINEETVKKYCKSFVDEIGPCFVSKSVMGCVLDYYISMDKSLVTDTMSVSGALDIKFQTSVSVEGDGAYDDNKKNSVKNVEAKINVRGGDVSQVSILTTGGTLENEDLLAWQQSIEPKSAVMIDMKLVPIYLLISDQAAKTYLQSYLESIATVPPKLPGEEQKQQ
;
A
#
# COMPACT_ATOMS: atom_id res chain seq x y z
N MET A 1 31.59 -42.53 -11.72
CA MET A 1 32.33 -43.07 -12.88
C MET A 1 31.31 -43.44 -13.95
N LYS A 2 31.44 -42.87 -15.17
CA LYS A 2 30.94 -43.30 -16.51
C LYS A 2 29.43 -43.63 -16.68
N LYS A 3 28.64 -42.89 -17.48
CA LYS A 3 28.44 -43.01 -18.96
C LYS A 3 28.12 -44.46 -19.39
N SER A 4 27.14 -44.83 -20.22
CA SER A 4 26.16 -44.17 -21.12
C SER A 4 25.52 -45.29 -21.99
N ASN A 5 24.42 -44.98 -22.69
CA ASN A 5 23.90 -45.61 -23.95
C ASN A 5 23.05 -46.90 -23.85
N LEU A 6 21.77 -46.89 -24.29
CA LEU A 6 21.19 -46.89 -25.67
C LEU A 6 21.26 -48.26 -26.37
N LEU A 7 20.11 -48.92 -26.56
CA LEU A 7 19.42 -49.20 -27.85
C LEU A 7 18.59 -50.52 -27.89
N ALA A 8 17.36 -50.36 -28.38
CA ALA A 8 16.63 -51.16 -29.37
C ALA A 8 16.26 -52.65 -29.15
N ALA A 9 14.96 -52.93 -29.37
CA ALA A 9 14.38 -54.06 -30.13
C ALA A 9 12.86 -53.73 -30.31
N GLY A 10 12.17 -53.84 -31.44
CA GLY A 10 12.37 -54.54 -32.70
C GLY A 10 11.37 -55.71 -32.82
N LEU A 11 10.43 -55.68 -33.78
CA LEU A 11 9.76 -56.81 -34.49
C LEU A 11 8.69 -56.22 -35.46
N LEU A 12 8.83 -56.17 -36.81
CA LEU A 12 8.65 -57.19 -37.89
C LEU A 12 7.24 -57.86 -37.89
N VAL A 13 6.45 -57.93 -38.98
CA VAL A 13 6.70 -58.58 -40.29
C VAL A 13 5.74 -58.12 -41.43
N ALA A 14 6.30 -58.01 -42.67
CA ALA A 14 5.84 -58.22 -44.08
C ALA A 14 4.34 -58.17 -44.52
N GLY A 15 3.97 -57.82 -45.76
CA GLY A 15 4.70 -57.45 -47.00
C GLY A 15 3.77 -57.46 -48.23
N MET A 16 4.18 -56.85 -49.35
CA MET A 16 4.02 -57.31 -50.75
C MET A 16 4.36 -56.17 -51.74
N CYS A 17 5.22 -56.50 -52.72
CA CYS A 17 5.59 -55.66 -53.87
C CYS A 17 4.51 -55.71 -54.96
N LEU A 18 4.46 -54.69 -55.83
CA LEU A 18 4.41 -54.83 -57.30
C LEU A 18 4.60 -53.45 -57.96
N SER A 19 5.27 -53.43 -59.10
CA SER A 19 5.70 -52.25 -59.85
C SER A 19 5.06 -52.19 -61.26
N THR A 20 5.05 -50.97 -61.82
CA THR A 20 5.00 -50.55 -63.25
C THR A 20 3.75 -50.83 -64.11
N SER A 21 3.14 -49.76 -64.69
CA SER A 21 3.06 -49.51 -66.15
C SER A 21 2.34 -48.19 -66.51
N CYS A 22 2.83 -47.48 -67.52
CA CYS A 22 2.26 -46.27 -68.13
C CYS A 22 1.02 -46.54 -69.00
N SER A 23 0.05 -45.61 -69.07
CA SER A 23 -0.47 -45.02 -70.32
C SER A 23 -1.63 -44.03 -70.09
N ASP A 24 -1.71 -43.06 -70.99
CA ASP A 24 -2.53 -41.83 -71.04
C ASP A 24 -4.06 -41.95 -70.89
N ASN A 25 -4.68 -40.94 -70.25
CA ASN A 25 -5.68 -40.08 -70.92
C ASN A 25 -6.02 -38.82 -70.10
N THR A 26 -6.07 -37.71 -70.81
CA THR A 26 -6.37 -36.31 -70.45
C THR A 26 -7.74 -36.08 -69.81
N PHE A 27 -7.86 -35.21 -68.79
CA PHE A 27 -8.47 -33.87 -68.89
C PHE A 27 -8.44 -33.14 -67.54
N VAL A 28 -8.23 -31.83 -67.62
CA VAL A 28 -7.94 -30.86 -66.57
C VAL A 28 -9.15 -30.58 -65.67
N ALA A 29 -8.97 -30.63 -64.35
CA ALA A 29 -9.78 -29.90 -63.39
C ALA A 29 -8.83 -29.06 -62.53
N ALA A 30 -9.00 -27.74 -62.56
CA ALA A 30 -8.21 -26.78 -61.81
C ALA A 30 -8.36 -27.03 -60.31
N THR A 31 -7.25 -27.30 -59.62
CA THR A 31 -7.15 -27.16 -58.16
C THR A 31 -6.98 -25.67 -57.83
N PRO A 32 -7.80 -25.11 -56.93
CA PRO A 32 -7.53 -23.80 -56.36
C PRO A 32 -6.25 -23.85 -55.51
N ASP A 33 -5.64 -22.67 -55.41
CA ASP A 33 -4.36 -22.34 -54.81
C ASP A 33 -4.04 -22.98 -53.46
N GLU A 34 -2.72 -23.07 -53.27
CA GLU A 34 -1.97 -23.39 -52.07
C GLU A 34 -2.69 -23.07 -50.75
N ASP A 35 -2.73 -24.10 -49.91
CA ASP A 35 -2.97 -24.04 -48.47
C ASP A 35 -1.88 -23.17 -47.81
N VAL A 36 -2.10 -21.85 -47.75
CA VAL A 36 -1.30 -20.92 -46.94
C VAL A 36 -1.77 -21.02 -45.49
N THR A 37 -1.51 -22.16 -44.86
CA THR A 37 -1.41 -22.25 -43.39
C THR A 37 -0.03 -21.74 -42.96
N ALA A 38 0.23 -20.45 -43.20
CA ALA A 38 1.35 -19.76 -42.58
C ALA A 38 1.15 -19.74 -41.05
N GLY A 39 2.18 -20.15 -40.31
CA GLY A 39 2.13 -20.47 -38.90
C GLY A 39 1.56 -19.38 -38.00
N PHE A 40 0.85 -19.81 -36.96
CA PHE A 40 0.47 -18.97 -35.82
C PHE A 40 1.74 -18.48 -35.12
N ASP A 41 2.20 -17.26 -35.41
CA ASP A 41 3.28 -16.63 -34.66
C ASP A 41 2.86 -16.52 -33.18
N LYS A 42 3.64 -17.16 -32.29
CA LYS A 42 3.41 -17.06 -30.84
C LYS A 42 3.46 -15.59 -30.42
N PRO A 43 2.57 -15.15 -29.51
CA PRO A 43 2.56 -13.75 -29.07
C PRO A 43 3.88 -13.39 -28.39
N THR A 44 4.51 -12.29 -28.83
CA THR A 44 5.78 -11.81 -28.27
C THR A 44 5.58 -10.50 -27.52
N LEU A 45 6.35 -10.34 -26.44
CA LEU A 45 6.38 -9.15 -25.60
C LEU A 45 7.83 -8.66 -25.45
N ALA A 46 8.09 -7.41 -25.86
CA ALA A 46 9.40 -6.79 -25.71
C ALA A 46 9.31 -5.46 -24.95
N LEU A 47 10.24 -5.23 -24.02
CA LEU A 47 10.39 -3.96 -23.33
C LEU A 47 11.23 -3.00 -24.18
N VAL A 48 10.66 -1.85 -24.53
CA VAL A 48 11.28 -0.86 -25.41
C VAL A 48 11.21 0.55 -24.81
N ASN A 49 12.10 1.45 -25.27
CA ASN A 49 11.99 2.88 -25.02
C ASN A 49 11.00 3.57 -25.97
N GLU A 50 10.81 4.88 -25.84
CA GLU A 50 9.92 5.68 -26.69
C GLU A 50 10.21 5.54 -28.20
N SER A 51 11.49 5.40 -28.58
CA SER A 51 11.89 5.18 -29.98
C SER A 51 11.61 3.77 -30.50
N GLY A 52 11.12 2.84 -29.66
CA GLY A 52 10.90 1.44 -30.03
C GLY A 52 12.15 0.56 -29.99
N LYS A 53 13.23 1.03 -29.37
CA LYS A 53 14.45 0.24 -29.19
C LYS A 53 14.34 -0.57 -27.90
N GLU A 54 14.67 -1.86 -27.97
CA GLU A 54 14.71 -2.73 -26.79
C GLU A 54 15.66 -2.20 -25.71
N VAL A 55 15.22 -2.33 -24.46
CA VAL A 55 15.97 -1.93 -23.28
C VAL A 55 16.02 -3.07 -22.27
N ASN A 56 17.22 -3.30 -21.71
CA ASN A 56 17.46 -4.43 -20.81
C ASN A 56 17.68 -4.01 -19.36
N ASN A 57 18.11 -2.76 -19.13
CA ASN A 57 18.36 -2.18 -17.81
C ASN A 57 17.84 -0.74 -17.79
N LEU A 58 16.99 -0.45 -16.82
CA LEU A 58 16.37 0.85 -16.63
C LEU A 58 17.09 1.62 -15.51
N PRO A 59 17.23 2.96 -15.60
CA PRO A 59 17.68 3.78 -14.49
C PRO A 59 16.72 3.69 -13.30
N GLY A 60 17.25 3.91 -12.10
CA GLY A 60 16.46 3.97 -10.86
C GLY A 60 15.58 5.22 -10.72
N THR A 61 15.57 6.13 -11.70
CA THR A 61 14.63 7.25 -11.75
C THR A 61 13.27 6.79 -12.26
N PHE A 62 12.20 7.45 -11.82
CA PHE A 62 10.91 7.35 -12.50
C PHE A 62 11.08 7.51 -14.02
N GLY A 63 10.40 6.68 -14.79
CA GLY A 63 10.45 6.72 -16.24
C GLY A 63 9.30 6.02 -16.91
N THR A 64 9.00 6.49 -18.11
CA THR A 64 7.99 5.92 -19.00
C THR A 64 8.66 5.07 -20.06
N TYR A 65 8.27 3.81 -20.14
CA TYR A 65 8.72 2.82 -21.11
C TYR A 65 7.52 2.21 -21.82
N TYR A 66 7.76 1.27 -22.73
CA TYR A 66 6.69 0.67 -23.51
C TYR A 66 6.90 -0.83 -23.67
N LEU A 67 5.77 -1.52 -23.79
CA LEU A 67 5.70 -2.94 -24.12
C LEU A 67 5.22 -3.07 -25.56
N ASP A 68 6.09 -3.54 -26.44
CA ASP A 68 5.74 -3.90 -27.80
C ASP A 68 5.16 -5.30 -27.83
N ILE A 69 3.88 -5.38 -28.16
CA ILE A 69 3.09 -6.59 -28.28
C ILE A 69 2.94 -6.91 -29.76
N LYS A 70 3.36 -8.12 -30.14
CA LYS A 70 3.02 -8.71 -31.44
C LYS A 70 2.11 -9.89 -31.19
N ALA A 71 0.82 -9.70 -31.43
CA ALA A 71 -0.23 -10.71 -31.30
C ALA A 71 -1.24 -10.50 -32.44
N GLN A 72 -1.88 -11.57 -32.90
CA GLN A 72 -2.90 -11.51 -33.98
C GLN A 72 -4.34 -11.42 -33.44
N GLY A 73 -4.52 -11.53 -32.12
CA GLY A 73 -5.83 -11.65 -31.48
C GLY A 73 -5.88 -10.93 -30.14
N LYS A 74 -6.89 -11.24 -29.33
CA LYS A 74 -7.06 -10.61 -28.02
C LYS A 74 -5.95 -11.03 -27.07
N TRP A 75 -5.55 -10.10 -26.21
CA TRP A 75 -4.49 -10.32 -25.24
C TRP A 75 -4.77 -9.63 -23.91
N LYS A 76 -4.11 -10.13 -22.87
CA LYS A 76 -4.12 -9.59 -21.51
C LYS A 76 -2.68 -9.45 -20.99
N LEU A 77 -2.38 -8.35 -20.33
CA LEU A 77 -1.15 -8.12 -19.59
C LEU A 77 -1.41 -8.22 -18.09
N GLU A 78 -0.49 -8.86 -17.38
CA GLU A 78 -0.49 -8.87 -15.92
C GLU A 78 0.91 -8.57 -15.39
N SER A 79 0.96 -7.77 -14.33
CA SER A 79 2.14 -7.56 -13.50
C SER A 79 1.69 -7.57 -12.06
N THR A 80 2.30 -8.42 -11.25
CA THR A 80 2.21 -8.37 -9.78
C THR A 80 3.38 -7.56 -9.20
N THR A 81 4.21 -6.95 -10.05
CA THR A 81 5.39 -6.20 -9.65
C THR A 81 4.97 -4.79 -9.21
N PRO A 82 5.14 -4.40 -7.93
CA PRO A 82 4.57 -3.15 -7.41
C PRO A 82 5.11 -1.86 -8.05
N PHE A 83 6.35 -1.87 -8.53
CA PHE A 83 6.96 -0.70 -9.16
C PHE A 83 6.66 -0.55 -10.65
N LEU A 84 5.82 -1.42 -11.21
CA LEU A 84 5.42 -1.43 -12.60
C LEU A 84 3.92 -1.15 -12.71
N ALA A 85 3.56 -0.07 -13.38
CA ALA A 85 2.17 0.27 -13.64
C ALA A 85 1.89 0.27 -15.15
N LEU A 86 0.87 -0.50 -15.54
CA LEU A 86 0.38 -0.59 -16.90
C LEU A 86 -0.76 0.42 -17.08
N ASP A 87 -0.69 1.26 -18.11
CA ASP A 87 -1.79 2.15 -18.48
C ASP A 87 -3.00 1.35 -18.97
N ARG A 88 -2.75 0.23 -19.64
CA ARG A 88 -3.74 -0.67 -20.22
C ARG A 88 -3.35 -2.13 -20.00
N LYS A 89 -4.33 -2.97 -19.62
CA LYS A 89 -4.12 -4.38 -19.27
C LYS A 89 -4.68 -5.37 -20.30
N SER A 90 -5.36 -4.92 -21.34
CA SER A 90 -5.89 -5.78 -22.41
C SER A 90 -6.02 -5.03 -23.72
N GLY A 91 -6.14 -5.78 -24.82
CA GLY A 91 -6.38 -5.23 -26.14
C GLY A 91 -6.41 -6.33 -27.20
N GLU A 92 -6.35 -5.92 -28.46
CA GLU A 92 -6.43 -6.82 -29.61
C GLU A 92 -5.39 -6.43 -30.68
N GLY A 93 -4.77 -7.44 -31.30
CA GLY A 93 -3.77 -7.23 -32.35
C GLY A 93 -2.44 -6.66 -31.84
N PRO A 94 -1.55 -6.24 -32.76
CA PRO A 94 -0.28 -5.60 -32.41
C PRO A 94 -0.51 -4.27 -31.71
N ALA A 95 0.22 -4.03 -30.63
CA ALA A 95 0.05 -2.84 -29.81
C ALA A 95 1.35 -2.39 -29.14
N ARG A 96 1.43 -1.10 -28.84
CA ARG A 96 2.42 -0.53 -27.93
C ARG A 96 1.69 -0.06 -26.68
N VAL A 97 2.02 -0.63 -25.52
CA VAL A 97 1.38 -0.34 -24.23
C VAL A 97 2.36 0.44 -23.36
N LYS A 98 1.92 1.50 -22.68
CA LYS A 98 2.80 2.30 -21.82
C LYS A 98 3.04 1.55 -20.50
N LEU A 99 4.29 1.55 -20.07
CA LEU A 99 4.74 0.98 -18.81
C LEU A 99 5.41 2.09 -17.99
N LEU A 100 4.75 2.50 -16.91
CA LEU A 100 5.32 3.41 -15.94
C LEU A 100 6.17 2.61 -14.96
N VAL A 101 7.43 3.03 -14.78
CA VAL A 101 8.39 2.38 -13.89
C VAL A 101 8.72 3.34 -12.76
N GLY A 102 8.37 2.96 -11.54
CA GLY A 102 8.55 3.79 -10.35
C GLY A 102 10.00 4.05 -9.98
N SER A 103 10.24 5.14 -9.24
CA SER A 103 11.57 5.44 -8.70
C SER A 103 12.08 4.31 -7.80
N ASN A 104 13.38 4.02 -7.88
CA ASN A 104 14.07 3.02 -7.07
C ASN A 104 15.22 3.64 -6.27
N TRP A 105 14.92 3.96 -5.02
CA TRP A 105 15.91 4.49 -4.07
C TRP A 105 16.61 3.39 -3.25
N GLY A 106 16.19 2.14 -3.41
CA GLY A 106 16.79 0.99 -2.73
C GLY A 106 17.85 0.28 -3.57
N ALA A 107 18.09 -0.99 -3.25
CA ALA A 107 18.94 -1.86 -4.05
C ALA A 107 18.38 -2.07 -5.47
N ALA A 108 19.24 -2.47 -6.41
CA ALA A 108 18.77 -2.88 -7.74
C ALA A 108 17.70 -3.97 -7.62
N ARG A 109 16.68 -3.90 -8.48
CA ARG A 109 15.49 -4.75 -8.41
C ARG A 109 15.05 -5.25 -9.77
N THR A 110 14.32 -6.35 -9.76
CA THR A 110 13.81 -7.01 -10.96
C THR A 110 12.31 -7.26 -10.82
N GLY A 111 11.60 -7.08 -11.92
CA GLY A 111 10.18 -7.33 -12.05
C GLY A 111 9.86 -8.03 -13.35
N GLY A 112 8.57 -8.27 -13.59
CA GLY A 112 8.12 -8.86 -14.84
C GLY A 112 6.71 -8.44 -15.20
N VAL A 113 6.45 -8.41 -16.50
CA VAL A 113 5.12 -8.31 -17.09
C VAL A 113 4.88 -9.54 -17.95
N THR A 114 3.74 -10.19 -17.75
CA THR A 114 3.35 -11.40 -18.49
C THR A 114 2.22 -11.08 -19.47
N LEU A 115 2.41 -11.48 -20.71
CA LEU A 115 1.41 -11.44 -21.78
C LEU A 115 0.72 -12.79 -21.90
N TYR A 116 -0.60 -12.78 -21.85
CA TYR A 116 -1.46 -13.93 -22.12
C TYR A 116 -2.26 -13.69 -23.39
N SER A 117 -2.38 -14.72 -24.24
CA SER A 117 -3.38 -14.71 -25.32
C SER A 117 -4.76 -14.98 -24.71
N ALA A 118 -5.75 -14.17 -25.07
CA ALA A 118 -7.10 -14.26 -24.55
C ALA A 118 -8.07 -15.05 -25.48
N ASP A 119 -7.57 -15.59 -26.60
CA ASP A 119 -8.39 -16.26 -27.62
C ASP A 119 -8.49 -17.79 -27.49
N ALA A 120 -8.09 -18.36 -26.34
CA ALA A 120 -8.34 -19.76 -26.05
C ALA A 120 -9.38 -19.88 -24.93
N ALA A 121 -10.47 -20.59 -25.21
CA ALA A 121 -11.42 -21.11 -24.23
C ALA A 121 -10.76 -22.10 -23.26
N SER A 122 -9.81 -21.62 -22.46
CA SER A 122 -9.12 -22.38 -21.42
C SER A 122 -9.52 -21.81 -20.07
N THR A 123 -10.43 -22.50 -19.40
CA THR A 123 -10.72 -22.36 -17.96
C THR A 123 -9.59 -22.90 -17.07
N ARG A 124 -8.41 -23.18 -17.63
CA ARG A 124 -7.18 -23.38 -16.87
C ARG A 124 -6.37 -22.08 -16.89
N ALA A 125 -6.24 -21.47 -15.72
CA ALA A 125 -5.03 -20.72 -15.38
C ALA A 125 -3.82 -21.61 -15.72
N GLU A 126 -2.76 -21.06 -16.31
CA GLU A 126 -1.59 -21.73 -16.94
C GLU A 126 -1.65 -21.90 -18.47
N GLY A 127 -2.12 -20.90 -19.22
CA GLY A 127 -1.72 -20.76 -20.62
C GLY A 127 -0.27 -20.28 -20.73
N ASP A 128 0.49 -20.75 -21.73
CA ASP A 128 1.85 -20.33 -22.10
C ASP A 128 1.94 -18.78 -22.19
N GLY A 129 2.22 -18.12 -21.06
CA GLY A 129 2.39 -16.67 -20.98
C GLY A 129 3.81 -16.28 -21.36
N THR A 130 3.97 -15.25 -22.18
CA THR A 130 5.29 -14.70 -22.50
C THR A 130 5.61 -13.59 -21.50
N THR A 131 6.59 -13.83 -20.62
CA THR A 131 7.05 -12.84 -19.64
C THR A 131 8.26 -12.06 -20.15
N THR A 132 8.21 -10.73 -20.05
CA THR A 132 9.39 -9.88 -20.21
C THR A 132 9.91 -9.45 -18.84
N THR A 133 11.23 -9.46 -18.67
CA THR A 133 11.88 -9.06 -17.43
C THR A 133 12.21 -7.58 -17.44
N VAL A 134 11.93 -6.89 -16.35
CA VAL A 134 12.27 -5.47 -16.17
C VAL A 134 13.33 -5.37 -15.07
N ASN A 135 14.57 -5.08 -15.45
CA ASN A 135 15.65 -4.82 -14.50
C ASN A 135 15.82 -3.32 -14.30
N GLN A 136 15.86 -2.88 -13.05
CA GLN A 136 16.02 -1.49 -12.68
C GLN A 136 17.22 -1.30 -11.75
N THR A 137 18.11 -0.39 -12.11
CA THR A 137 19.25 -0.03 -11.25
C THR A 137 18.78 0.76 -10.03
N SER A 138 19.66 0.92 -9.05
CA SER A 138 19.44 1.83 -7.92
C SER A 138 19.68 3.28 -8.33
N LYS A 139 18.89 4.22 -7.80
CA LYS A 139 19.15 5.68 -7.75
C LYS A 139 19.75 6.10 -6.40
N PHE A 140 20.27 5.15 -5.62
CA PHE A 140 20.66 5.35 -4.23
C PHE A 140 21.87 6.29 -4.11
N ASP A 141 21.62 7.54 -3.73
CA ASP A 141 22.60 8.34 -2.97
C ASP A 141 22.22 8.27 -1.47
N PRO A 142 22.98 7.55 -0.63
CA PRO A 142 22.71 7.48 0.79
C PRO A 142 22.65 8.86 1.48
N SER A 143 23.34 9.87 0.95
CA SER A 143 23.38 11.21 1.53
C SER A 143 22.06 11.97 1.36
N ASP A 144 21.38 11.82 0.23
CA ASP A 144 20.10 12.47 -0.07
C ASP A 144 18.98 12.00 0.88
N VAL A 145 19.05 10.75 1.35
CA VAL A 145 17.99 10.12 2.14
C VAL A 145 18.31 10.16 3.64
N LYS A 146 19.59 10.16 4.04
CA LYS A 146 20.01 10.11 5.45
C LYS A 146 19.52 11.31 6.27
N ASP A 147 19.64 12.52 5.73
CA ASP A 147 19.19 13.73 6.43
C ASP A 147 17.66 13.80 6.52
N LEU A 148 16.96 13.35 5.47
CA LEU A 148 15.49 13.26 5.46
C LEU A 148 14.99 12.23 6.46
N LEU A 149 15.61 11.05 6.50
CA LEU A 149 15.32 10.06 7.52
C LEU A 149 15.48 10.72 8.89
N SER A 150 16.65 11.33 9.16
CA SER A 150 16.98 11.96 10.45
C SER A 150 16.01 13.04 10.94
N SER A 151 15.36 13.75 10.03
CA SER A 151 14.60 14.98 10.30
C SER A 151 13.08 14.81 10.31
N ASN A 152 12.57 13.64 9.93
CA ASN A 152 11.14 13.50 9.65
C ASN A 152 10.25 13.41 10.89
N LYS A 153 9.18 14.23 10.85
CA LYS A 153 8.12 14.30 11.86
C LYS A 153 7.19 13.10 11.67
N GLY A 154 7.39 12.07 12.48
CA GLY A 154 6.55 10.89 12.52
C GLY A 154 6.92 10.09 13.74
N ALA A 155 7.81 9.11 13.58
CA ALA A 155 8.33 8.33 14.69
C ALA A 155 8.99 9.21 15.76
N GLY A 156 8.65 8.94 17.02
CA GLY A 156 9.22 9.58 18.20
C GLY A 156 8.51 10.83 18.66
N TYR A 157 7.37 11.14 18.04
CA TYR A 157 6.41 12.11 18.51
C TYR A 157 5.23 11.41 19.18
N SER A 158 4.68 12.03 20.21
CA SER A 158 3.38 11.65 20.74
C SER A 158 2.29 11.90 19.70
N TYR A 159 1.16 11.22 19.87
CA TYR A 159 0.09 11.20 18.89
C TYR A 159 -1.27 11.36 19.55
N GLN A 160 -2.09 12.24 18.98
CA GLN A 160 -3.48 12.46 19.35
C GLN A 160 -4.39 11.62 18.45
N PRO A 161 -4.92 10.47 18.91
CA PRO A 161 -5.66 9.54 18.07
C PRO A 161 -7.00 10.10 17.58
N TYR A 162 -7.55 11.13 18.22
CA TYR A 162 -8.81 11.76 17.81
C TYR A 162 -8.67 12.71 16.61
N SER A 163 -7.46 12.90 16.09
CA SER A 163 -7.18 13.69 14.90
C SER A 163 -7.30 12.86 13.61
N ASN A 164 -6.99 13.48 12.47
CA ASN A 164 -6.97 12.79 11.19
C ASN A 164 -5.85 11.74 11.12
N TYR A 165 -6.06 10.65 10.38
CA TYR A 165 -5.08 9.57 10.23
C TYR A 165 -3.72 10.10 9.75
N CYS A 166 -2.64 9.78 10.46
CA CYS A 166 -1.27 10.27 10.23
C CYS A 166 -1.04 11.80 10.32
N LEU A 167 -1.96 12.57 10.92
CA LEU A 167 -1.82 14.03 11.11
C LEU A 167 -1.84 14.47 12.58
N GLY A 168 -1.89 13.51 13.51
CA GLY A 168 -2.01 13.74 14.95
C GLY A 168 -0.73 13.90 15.75
N THR A 169 0.43 14.03 15.10
CA THR A 169 1.70 14.22 15.81
C THR A 169 1.65 15.48 16.67
N HIS A 170 2.08 15.40 17.93
CA HIS A 170 1.92 16.48 18.90
C HIS A 170 3.25 16.97 19.49
N ILE A 171 3.84 16.24 20.43
CA ILE A 171 5.07 16.64 21.14
C ILE A 171 6.19 15.66 20.82
N GLN A 172 7.41 16.17 20.67
CA GLN A 172 8.60 15.33 20.51
C GLN A 172 8.93 14.62 21.83
N LEU A 173 9.12 13.31 21.80
CA LEU A 173 9.41 12.49 22.98
C LEU A 173 10.90 12.10 23.07
N PHE A 174 11.52 11.82 21.94
CA PHE A 174 12.92 11.42 21.86
C PHE A 174 13.77 12.48 21.17
N ASN A 175 15.02 12.62 21.59
CA ASN A 175 15.98 13.54 20.98
C ASN A 175 16.56 12.94 19.69
N MET A 176 15.79 13.00 18.61
CA MET A 176 16.08 12.38 17.32
C MET A 176 17.46 12.72 16.75
N LYS A 177 18.00 13.92 17.06
CA LYS A 177 19.32 14.37 16.57
C LYS A 177 20.46 13.54 17.13
N ASN A 178 20.34 13.05 18.36
CA ASN A 178 21.40 12.34 19.04
C ASN A 178 21.32 10.83 18.89
N LEU A 179 20.13 10.29 18.58
CA LEU A 179 19.90 8.84 18.56
C LEU A 179 20.87 8.11 17.62
N ALA A 180 21.09 8.60 16.41
CA ALA A 180 22.02 7.97 15.46
C ALA A 180 23.47 7.94 15.99
N ALA A 181 23.99 9.08 16.44
CA ALA A 181 25.36 9.19 16.95
C ALA A 181 25.60 8.34 18.22
N ILE A 182 24.61 8.26 19.10
CA ILE A 182 24.72 7.43 20.31
C ILE A 182 24.59 5.95 19.95
N SER A 183 23.72 5.60 19.01
CA SER A 183 23.61 4.23 18.49
C SER A 183 24.95 3.75 17.93
N ASP A 184 25.64 4.59 17.15
CA ASP A 184 26.95 4.28 16.57
C ASP A 184 28.04 4.11 17.64
N SER A 185 28.06 4.99 18.66
CA SER A 185 29.10 4.95 19.70
C SER A 185 28.91 3.83 20.73
N THR A 186 27.67 3.41 20.98
CA THR A 186 27.34 2.39 21.98
C THR A 186 27.14 1.00 21.39
N GLY A 187 26.89 0.90 20.07
CA GLY A 187 26.50 -0.34 19.40
C GLY A 187 25.06 -0.79 19.69
N VAL A 188 24.27 -0.01 20.43
CA VAL A 188 22.85 -0.29 20.72
C VAL A 188 21.98 0.37 19.67
N THR A 189 21.13 -0.40 18.98
CA THR A 189 20.22 0.14 17.97
C THR A 189 19.08 0.92 18.61
N PHE A 190 18.95 2.20 18.25
CA PHE A 190 17.79 3.04 18.62
C PHE A 190 16.86 3.38 17.46
N LEU A 191 17.39 3.35 16.24
CA LEU A 191 16.67 3.67 15.02
C LEU A 191 16.91 2.57 13.99
N THR A 192 15.83 2.14 13.34
CA THR A 192 15.90 1.29 12.15
C THR A 192 15.22 2.02 11.01
N ASP A 193 15.99 2.32 9.97
CA ASP A 193 15.50 2.92 8.74
C ASP A 193 15.52 1.87 7.63
N GLU A 194 14.45 1.80 6.85
CA GLU A 194 14.32 0.87 5.74
C GLU A 194 13.83 1.61 4.50
N ILE A 195 14.58 1.55 3.40
CA ILE A 195 14.17 2.10 2.11
C ILE A 195 13.47 0.99 1.33
N TYR A 196 12.18 1.17 1.06
CA TYR A 196 11.32 0.16 0.43
C TYR A 196 10.29 0.83 -0.51
N PRO A 197 10.71 1.18 -1.74
CA PRO A 197 9.85 1.82 -2.72
C PRO A 197 8.84 0.82 -3.31
N VAL A 198 7.60 0.84 -2.81
CA VAL A 198 6.52 -0.09 -3.19
C VAL A 198 5.18 0.62 -3.28
N VAL A 199 4.37 0.20 -4.25
CA VAL A 199 3.00 0.68 -4.43
C VAL A 199 2.01 -0.38 -3.92
N GLU A 200 0.94 0.08 -3.28
CA GLU A 200 -0.13 -0.77 -2.78
C GLU A 200 -1.50 -0.13 -3.03
N GLU A 201 -2.50 -0.96 -3.29
CA GLU A 201 -3.91 -0.58 -3.29
C GLU A 201 -4.67 -1.37 -2.23
N GLU A 202 -5.42 -0.68 -1.39
CA GLU A 202 -6.20 -1.26 -0.30
C GLU A 202 -7.67 -0.82 -0.46
N VAL A 203 -8.60 -1.76 -0.30
CA VAL A 203 -10.04 -1.45 -0.25
C VAL A 203 -10.61 -1.93 1.07
N THR A 204 -11.18 -1.00 1.83
CA THR A 204 -11.82 -1.29 3.12
C THR A 204 -13.28 -0.87 3.07
N THR A 205 -14.20 -1.78 3.41
CA THR A 205 -15.65 -1.54 3.49
C THR A 205 -16.14 -1.61 4.94
N ALA A 206 -17.23 -0.92 5.27
CA ALA A 206 -17.82 -0.94 6.61
C ALA A 206 -19.32 -0.61 6.58
N ASP A 207 -20.07 -1.18 7.53
CA ASP A 207 -21.51 -0.91 7.71
C ASP A 207 -21.82 0.30 8.60
N SER A 208 -20.78 0.92 9.17
CA SER A 208 -20.86 2.16 9.96
C SER A 208 -19.52 2.90 9.99
N GLU A 209 -19.54 4.19 10.33
CA GLU A 209 -18.34 5.01 10.54
C GLU A 209 -17.46 4.45 11.67
N GLU A 210 -18.06 3.96 12.75
CA GLU A 210 -17.34 3.36 13.88
C GLU A 210 -16.63 2.07 13.48
N SER A 211 -17.25 1.24 12.63
CA SER A 211 -16.64 0.01 12.11
C SER A 211 -15.44 0.34 11.21
N LEU A 212 -15.56 1.36 10.35
CA LEU A 212 -14.45 1.82 9.52
C LEU A 212 -13.30 2.39 10.36
N SER A 213 -13.63 3.26 11.33
CA SER A 213 -12.71 3.83 12.31
C SER A 213 -11.95 2.74 13.07
N SER A 214 -12.64 1.67 13.47
CA SER A 214 -12.05 0.50 14.11
C SER A 214 -11.06 -0.23 13.21
N LYS A 215 -11.41 -0.49 11.93
CA LYS A 215 -10.50 -1.11 10.96
C LYS A 215 -9.23 -0.29 10.73
N LEU A 216 -9.36 1.04 10.62
CA LEU A 216 -8.22 1.95 10.53
C LEU A 216 -7.35 1.95 11.80
N SER A 217 -7.98 1.82 12.97
CA SER A 217 -7.29 1.69 14.26
C SER A 217 -6.48 0.40 14.37
N VAL A 218 -7.03 -0.72 13.89
CA VAL A 218 -6.31 -2.00 13.80
C VAL A 218 -5.10 -1.89 12.88
N ALA A 219 -5.26 -1.25 11.70
CA ALA A 219 -4.16 -1.05 10.75
C ALA A 219 -3.00 -0.26 11.37
N ALA A 220 -3.28 0.81 12.14
CA ALA A 220 -2.25 1.57 12.85
C ALA A 220 -1.65 0.85 14.08
N SER A 221 -2.00 -0.43 14.29
CA SER A 221 -1.57 -1.28 15.42
C SER A 221 -1.79 -0.62 16.78
N VAL A 222 -2.85 0.17 16.89
CA VAL A 222 -3.22 0.79 18.15
C VAL A 222 -3.74 -0.31 19.05
N ASN A 223 -2.89 -0.91 19.90
CA ASN A 223 -3.35 -1.82 20.96
C ASN A 223 -4.00 -1.03 22.12
N LEU A 224 -4.66 0.07 21.78
CA LEU A 224 -5.46 0.92 22.65
C LEU A 224 -6.82 1.05 22.00
N ASN A 225 -7.83 0.73 22.79
CA ASN A 225 -9.23 0.64 22.42
C ASN A 225 -9.90 2.03 22.27
N PHE A 226 -9.23 3.00 21.65
CA PHE A 226 -9.82 4.30 21.35
C PHE A 226 -10.60 4.24 20.03
N ASN A 227 -11.68 5.00 19.91
CA ASN A 227 -12.28 5.32 18.62
C ASN A 227 -11.39 6.31 17.84
N ALA A 228 -10.17 5.86 17.51
CA ALA A 228 -9.14 6.64 16.86
C ALA A 228 -9.54 6.98 15.41
N PHE A 229 -9.13 8.13 14.93
CA PHE A 229 -9.39 8.62 13.57
C PHE A 229 -10.86 8.90 13.26
N SER A 230 -11.72 8.95 14.29
CA SER A 230 -13.13 9.31 14.12
C SER A 230 -13.32 10.70 13.52
N ALA A 231 -12.39 11.65 13.73
CA ALA A 231 -12.41 12.93 13.03
C ALA A 231 -12.11 12.81 11.53
N ASP A 232 -11.21 11.89 11.14
CA ASP A 232 -10.91 11.60 9.73
C ASP A 232 -12.14 11.02 9.03
N VAL A 233 -12.74 10.01 9.65
CA VAL A 233 -13.93 9.31 9.15
C VAL A 233 -15.11 10.28 9.07
N LYS A 234 -15.45 10.96 10.18
CA LYS A 234 -16.54 11.95 10.18
C LYS A 234 -16.28 13.07 9.20
N GLY A 235 -15.07 13.63 9.20
CA GLY A 235 -14.67 14.66 8.25
C GLY A 235 -14.77 14.20 6.80
N ALA A 236 -14.51 12.92 6.53
CA ALA A 236 -14.61 12.32 5.20
C ALA A 236 -16.06 12.18 4.71
N TYR A 237 -17.01 12.01 5.62
CA TYR A 237 -18.42 11.76 5.30
C TYR A 237 -19.37 12.89 5.69
N ASN A 238 -18.92 13.96 6.36
CA ASN A 238 -19.73 15.07 6.86
C ASN A 238 -20.49 15.90 5.79
N SER A 239 -20.31 15.63 4.50
CA SER A 239 -21.20 16.13 3.43
C SER A 239 -22.49 15.31 3.27
N SER A 240 -22.62 14.22 4.04
CA SER A 240 -23.73 13.28 4.05
C SER A 240 -25.02 13.94 4.51
N SER A 241 -25.94 14.17 3.57
CA SER A 241 -27.27 14.75 3.82
C SER A 241 -28.26 13.82 4.54
N GLY A 242 -27.86 12.57 4.83
CA GLY A 242 -28.67 11.54 5.49
C GLY A 242 -28.14 11.11 6.86
N THR A 243 -28.99 10.44 7.64
CA THR A 243 -28.65 9.84 8.94
C THR A 243 -27.66 8.68 8.74
N SER A 244 -26.53 8.67 9.45
CA SER A 244 -25.42 7.70 9.29
C SER A 244 -25.83 6.21 9.38
N ASN A 245 -26.94 5.90 10.06
CA ASN A 245 -27.43 4.52 10.23
C ASN A 245 -27.97 3.85 8.95
N THR A 246 -28.33 4.63 7.93
CA THR A 246 -28.83 4.10 6.65
C THR A 246 -27.74 3.93 5.60
N LYS A 247 -26.47 4.17 5.91
CA LYS A 247 -25.37 4.16 4.94
C LYS A 247 -24.39 3.00 5.14
N GLN A 248 -23.76 2.58 4.05
CA GLN A 248 -22.54 1.78 4.01
C GLN A 248 -21.40 2.65 3.49
N TYR A 249 -20.20 2.31 3.92
CA TYR A 249 -19.00 3.10 3.70
C TYR A 249 -17.93 2.25 3.05
N ALA A 250 -17.18 2.85 2.13
CA ALA A 250 -15.97 2.22 1.61
C ALA A 250 -14.89 3.28 1.38
N VAL A 251 -13.64 2.82 1.45
CA VAL A 251 -12.45 3.61 1.10
C VAL A 251 -11.54 2.77 0.20
N LYS A 252 -11.12 3.36 -0.92
CA LYS A 252 -9.97 2.89 -1.70
C LYS A 252 -8.76 3.73 -1.33
N ARG A 253 -7.68 3.12 -0.86
CA ARG A 253 -6.42 3.79 -0.54
C ARG A 253 -5.38 3.34 -1.55
N MET A 254 -4.81 4.28 -2.28
CA MET A 254 -3.69 4.00 -3.18
C MET A 254 -2.46 4.63 -2.57
N LYS A 255 -1.49 3.80 -2.21
CA LYS A 255 -0.31 4.17 -1.45
C LYS A 255 0.95 3.97 -2.30
N SER A 256 1.95 4.80 -2.07
CA SER A 256 3.30 4.60 -2.57
C SER A 256 4.28 4.79 -1.43
N TYR A 257 4.74 3.69 -0.86
CA TYR A 257 5.73 3.63 0.21
C TYR A 257 7.11 3.95 -0.35
N GLN A 258 7.91 4.71 0.39
CA GLN A 258 9.29 5.03 0.02
C GLN A 258 10.28 4.53 1.07
N TYR A 259 9.99 4.78 2.34
CA TYR A 259 10.81 4.31 3.44
C TYR A 259 10.02 4.26 4.74
N THR A 260 10.55 3.51 5.70
CA THR A 260 10.04 3.48 7.06
C THR A 260 11.14 3.88 8.04
N ARG A 261 10.70 4.40 9.18
CA ARG A 261 11.54 4.64 10.36
C ARG A 261 10.88 4.03 11.57
N GLU A 262 11.61 3.21 12.30
CA GLU A 262 11.19 2.59 13.54
C GLU A 262 12.12 2.98 14.69
N ILE A 263 11.53 3.27 15.85
CA ILE A 263 12.25 3.62 17.08
C ILE A 263 12.20 2.44 18.03
N ASP A 264 13.38 2.00 18.49
CA ASP A 264 13.48 1.06 19.59
C ASP A 264 13.37 1.81 20.93
N PHE A 265 12.13 2.15 21.27
CA PHE A 265 11.84 2.94 22.47
C PHE A 265 12.23 2.21 23.77
N MET A 266 12.27 0.87 23.76
CA MET A 266 12.66 0.08 24.94
C MET A 266 14.14 0.25 25.22
N ASN A 267 15.00 0.14 24.19
CA ASN A 267 16.43 0.39 24.34
C ASN A 267 16.73 1.84 24.73
N ILE A 268 16.01 2.80 24.14
CA ILE A 268 16.16 4.23 24.49
C ILE A 268 15.81 4.46 25.95
N ILE A 269 14.66 3.96 26.43
CA ILE A 269 14.23 4.16 27.83
C ILE A 269 15.20 3.47 28.79
N ALA A 270 15.59 2.23 28.52
CA ALA A 270 16.57 1.51 29.34
C ALA A 270 17.92 2.26 29.44
N MET A 271 18.38 2.85 28.34
CA MET A 271 19.63 3.61 28.36
C MET A 271 19.47 5.00 28.99
N ALA A 272 18.34 5.67 28.78
CA ALA A 272 18.03 6.94 29.43
C ALA A 272 17.98 6.80 30.96
N GLU A 273 17.57 5.65 31.47
CA GLU A 273 17.56 5.34 32.91
C GLU A 273 18.94 5.06 33.51
N SER A 274 19.97 4.84 32.67
CA SER A 274 21.32 4.54 33.17
C SER A 274 22.01 5.74 33.81
N SER A 275 21.66 6.96 33.41
CA SER A 275 22.17 8.21 34.01
C SER A 275 21.36 9.43 33.57
N GLU A 276 21.40 10.51 34.36
CA GLU A 276 20.80 11.81 33.99
C GLU A 276 21.41 12.38 32.69
N GLU A 277 22.69 12.10 32.42
CA GLU A 277 23.35 12.51 31.19
C GLU A 277 22.74 11.82 29.97
N MET A 278 22.51 10.50 30.05
CA MET A 278 21.90 9.74 28.96
C MET A 278 20.43 10.10 28.78
N GLU A 279 19.71 10.37 29.87
CA GLU A 279 18.33 10.89 29.83
C GLU A 279 18.27 12.19 29.00
N ALA A 280 19.11 13.17 29.32
CA ALA A 280 19.15 14.46 28.63
C ALA A 280 19.58 14.33 27.15
N LYS A 281 20.39 13.32 26.83
CA LYS A 281 20.86 13.07 25.47
C LYS A 281 19.82 12.34 24.62
N LEU A 282 19.04 11.43 25.19
CA LEU A 282 18.15 10.52 24.46
C LEU A 282 16.69 10.98 24.45
N LEU A 283 16.22 11.65 25.49
CA LEU A 283 14.84 12.12 25.62
C LEU A 283 14.72 13.61 25.32
N ALA A 284 13.56 14.02 24.81
CA ALA A 284 13.28 15.42 24.60
C ALA A 284 13.07 16.14 25.95
N PRO A 285 13.65 17.34 26.18
CA PRO A 285 13.54 18.03 27.48
C PRO A 285 12.11 18.28 27.94
N GLY A 286 11.20 18.63 27.02
CA GLY A 286 9.79 18.81 27.32
C GLY A 286 9.13 17.53 27.82
N PHE A 287 9.46 16.39 27.21
CA PHE A 287 8.95 15.10 27.64
C PHE A 287 9.48 14.69 29.02
N VAL A 288 10.79 14.85 29.27
CA VAL A 288 11.41 14.57 30.57
C VAL A 288 10.69 15.34 31.68
N LYS A 289 10.43 16.63 31.48
CA LYS A 289 9.69 17.46 32.44
C LYS A 289 8.30 16.89 32.72
N LEU A 290 7.50 16.65 31.67
CA LEU A 290 6.14 16.13 31.81
C LEU A 290 6.10 14.77 32.50
N ARG A 291 7.01 13.86 32.14
CA ARG A 291 7.15 12.52 32.73
C ARG A 291 7.47 12.60 34.22
N ASN A 292 8.39 13.48 34.60
CA ASN A 292 8.82 13.64 36.00
C ASN A 292 7.73 14.31 36.83
N ASP A 293 7.08 15.35 36.30
CA ASP A 293 5.94 16.01 36.95
C ASP A 293 4.80 15.02 37.21
N PHE A 294 4.44 14.21 36.20
CA PHE A 294 3.41 13.16 36.33
C PHE A 294 3.78 12.13 37.39
N THR A 295 4.99 11.56 37.32
CA THR A 295 5.46 10.52 38.26
C THR A 295 5.45 11.04 39.70
N ASN A 296 5.93 12.26 39.92
CA ASN A 296 5.93 12.88 41.24
C ASN A 296 4.52 13.15 41.77
N ASN A 297 3.59 13.56 40.91
CA ASN A 297 2.20 13.77 41.27
C ASN A 297 1.51 12.47 41.67
N ILE A 298 1.73 11.37 40.94
CA ILE A 298 1.20 10.05 41.31
C ILE A 298 1.77 9.60 42.65
N LYS A 299 3.10 9.67 42.85
CA LYS A 299 3.74 9.31 44.12
C LYS A 299 3.13 10.05 45.32
N LYS A 300 2.88 11.36 45.17
CA LYS A 300 2.23 12.18 46.21
C LYS A 300 0.78 11.74 46.45
N ALA A 301 0.03 11.45 45.40
CA ALA A 301 -1.37 11.03 45.49
C ALA A 301 -1.54 9.64 46.12
N THR A 302 -0.58 8.74 45.92
CA THR A 302 -0.62 7.37 46.43
C THR A 302 0.01 7.22 47.81
N ALA A 303 0.72 8.25 48.29
CA ALA A 303 1.27 8.28 49.64
C ALA A 303 0.21 8.54 50.73
N THR A 304 -1.00 8.96 50.35
CA THR A 304 -2.12 9.17 51.28
C THR A 304 -2.95 7.89 51.46
N THR A 305 -3.56 7.72 52.63
CA THR A 305 -4.44 6.56 52.92
C THR A 305 -5.76 7.04 53.54
N PRO A 306 -6.93 6.71 52.96
CA PRO A 306 -7.11 5.97 51.71
C PRO A 306 -6.61 6.77 50.49
N ILE A 307 -6.24 6.07 49.42
CA ILE A 307 -5.82 6.68 48.17
C ILE A 307 -6.99 7.47 47.59
N ASN A 308 -6.75 8.71 47.16
CA ASN A 308 -7.76 9.53 46.50
C ASN A 308 -7.77 9.21 44.98
N GLU A 309 -8.63 8.29 44.56
CA GLU A 309 -8.75 7.85 43.17
C GLU A 309 -9.11 8.98 42.19
N GLU A 310 -9.91 9.95 42.64
CA GLU A 310 -10.29 11.11 41.81
C GLU A 310 -9.07 11.99 41.50
N THR A 311 -8.17 12.17 42.47
CA THR A 311 -6.92 12.92 42.29
C THR A 311 -5.98 12.18 41.34
N VAL A 312 -5.85 10.86 41.49
CA VAL A 312 -5.05 10.03 40.57
C VAL A 312 -5.60 10.12 39.14
N LYS A 313 -6.92 10.00 38.97
CA LYS A 313 -7.59 10.13 37.67
C LYS A 313 -7.36 11.51 37.05
N LYS A 314 -7.42 12.58 37.84
CA LYS A 314 -7.13 13.95 37.38
C LYS A 314 -5.70 14.07 36.85
N TYR A 315 -4.70 13.53 37.56
CA TYR A 315 -3.31 13.58 37.09
C TYR A 315 -3.10 12.75 35.82
N CYS A 316 -3.70 11.57 35.71
CA CYS A 316 -3.64 10.77 34.48
C CYS A 316 -4.28 11.52 33.30
N LYS A 317 -5.47 12.11 33.52
CA LYS A 317 -6.14 12.92 32.50
C LYS A 317 -5.28 14.09 32.05
N SER A 318 -4.76 14.90 32.98
CA SER A 318 -3.92 16.05 32.64
C SER A 318 -2.66 15.67 31.87
N PHE A 319 -2.03 14.54 32.23
CA PHE A 319 -0.89 14.03 31.48
C PHE A 319 -1.29 13.65 30.04
N VAL A 320 -2.37 12.89 29.87
CA VAL A 320 -2.87 12.45 28.55
C VAL A 320 -3.38 13.61 27.70
N ASP A 321 -4.04 14.61 28.27
CA ASP A 321 -4.50 15.79 27.56
C ASP A 321 -3.30 16.58 26.98
N GLU A 322 -2.23 16.70 27.74
CA GLU A 322 -1.03 17.45 27.36
C GLU A 322 -0.16 16.68 26.36
N ILE A 323 0.11 15.40 26.61
CA ILE A 323 1.06 14.64 25.80
C ILE A 323 0.38 13.84 24.68
N GLY A 324 -0.84 13.37 24.90
CA GLY A 324 -1.52 12.37 24.08
C GLY A 324 -1.43 10.95 24.67
N PRO A 325 -2.39 10.06 24.37
CA PRO A 325 -2.46 8.72 24.96
C PRO A 325 -1.46 7.72 24.37
N CYS A 326 -0.81 8.05 23.25
CA CYS A 326 0.07 7.17 22.51
C CYS A 326 1.16 7.96 21.79
N PHE A 327 2.09 7.25 21.17
CA PHE A 327 3.14 7.83 20.35
C PHE A 327 3.42 6.98 19.12
N VAL A 328 4.03 7.59 18.11
CA VAL A 328 4.42 6.91 16.87
C VAL A 328 5.74 6.18 17.11
N SER A 329 5.70 4.85 17.12
CA SER A 329 6.89 3.99 17.22
C SER A 329 7.50 3.70 15.85
N LYS A 330 6.67 3.60 14.81
CA LYS A 330 7.08 3.44 13.42
C LYS A 330 6.30 4.40 12.54
N SER A 331 6.98 5.09 11.64
CA SER A 331 6.36 5.92 10.60
C SER A 331 6.69 5.34 9.24
N VAL A 332 5.68 5.30 8.37
CA VAL A 332 5.78 4.89 6.98
C VAL A 332 5.57 6.11 6.09
N MET A 333 6.55 6.39 5.25
CA MET A 333 6.64 7.64 4.49
C MET A 333 6.41 7.37 3.01
N GLY A 334 5.59 8.22 2.37
CA GLY A 334 5.20 8.03 0.98
C GLY A 334 4.20 9.08 0.48
N CYS A 335 3.38 8.68 -0.49
CA CYS A 335 2.15 9.41 -0.85
C CYS A 335 0.93 8.48 -0.78
N VAL A 336 -0.24 9.08 -0.57
CA VAL A 336 -1.51 8.36 -0.49
C VAL A 336 -2.65 9.19 -1.07
N LEU A 337 -3.52 8.53 -1.83
CA LEU A 337 -4.82 9.02 -2.20
C LEU A 337 -5.87 8.11 -1.56
N ASP A 338 -6.70 8.69 -0.70
CA ASP A 338 -7.82 8.04 -0.06
C ASP A 338 -9.11 8.48 -0.77
N TYR A 339 -9.81 7.54 -1.42
CA TYR A 339 -11.08 7.76 -2.11
C TYR A 339 -12.21 7.15 -1.28
N TYR A 340 -12.94 8.01 -0.57
CA TYR A 340 -14.05 7.63 0.29
C TYR A 340 -15.36 7.68 -0.48
N ILE A 341 -16.23 6.70 -0.27
CA ILE A 341 -17.63 6.77 -0.66
C ILE A 341 -18.58 6.46 0.49
N SER A 342 -19.77 7.05 0.45
CA SER A 342 -20.90 6.65 1.27
C SER A 342 -22.13 6.39 0.41
N MET A 343 -22.74 5.23 0.61
CA MET A 343 -23.83 4.71 -0.20
C MET A 343 -25.02 4.36 0.69
N ASP A 344 -26.23 4.75 0.32
CA ASP A 344 -27.43 4.34 1.05
C ASP A 344 -27.63 2.82 0.95
N LYS A 345 -27.94 2.17 2.07
CA LYS A 345 -28.22 0.73 2.18
C LYS A 345 -29.34 0.27 1.25
N SER A 346 -30.29 1.15 0.92
CA SER A 346 -31.37 0.87 -0.04
C SER A 346 -30.89 0.71 -1.48
N LEU A 347 -29.71 1.24 -1.82
CA LEU A 347 -29.09 1.10 -3.14
C LEU A 347 -28.26 -0.17 -3.26
N VAL A 348 -28.00 -0.85 -2.14
CA VAL A 348 -27.28 -2.11 -2.10
C VAL A 348 -28.24 -3.21 -2.54
N THR A 349 -27.87 -3.95 -3.58
CA THR A 349 -28.67 -5.02 -4.17
C THR A 349 -27.81 -6.24 -4.42
N ASP A 350 -28.41 -7.37 -4.81
CA ASP A 350 -27.69 -8.59 -5.21
C ASP A 350 -26.69 -8.36 -6.36
N THR A 351 -26.84 -7.26 -7.11
CA THR A 351 -26.00 -6.90 -8.26
C THR A 351 -25.16 -5.64 -8.03
N MET A 352 -25.27 -5.00 -6.86
CA MET A 352 -24.52 -3.80 -6.50
C MET A 352 -24.14 -3.81 -5.01
N SER A 353 -22.86 -4.02 -4.72
CA SER A 353 -22.28 -3.84 -3.39
C SER A 353 -21.65 -2.44 -3.24
N VAL A 354 -21.37 -2.03 -2.00
CA VAL A 354 -20.62 -0.79 -1.73
C VAL A 354 -19.21 -0.82 -2.36
N SER A 355 -18.54 -1.98 -2.39
CA SER A 355 -17.24 -2.12 -3.07
C SER A 355 -17.35 -1.99 -4.59
N GLY A 356 -18.39 -2.56 -5.20
CA GLY A 356 -18.66 -2.38 -6.63
C GLY A 356 -18.99 -0.93 -6.97
N ALA A 357 -19.80 -0.27 -6.14
CA ALA A 357 -20.10 1.14 -6.29
C ALA A 357 -18.84 2.02 -6.16
N LEU A 358 -17.94 1.70 -5.23
CA LEU A 358 -16.65 2.37 -5.07
C LEU A 358 -15.80 2.27 -6.33
N ASP A 359 -15.66 1.08 -6.91
CA ASP A 359 -14.86 0.89 -8.12
C ASP A 359 -15.41 1.67 -9.31
N ILE A 360 -16.73 1.61 -9.54
CA ILE A 360 -17.40 2.38 -10.60
C ILE A 360 -17.22 3.88 -10.35
N LYS A 361 -17.46 4.34 -9.13
CA LYS A 361 -17.38 5.76 -8.77
C LYS A 361 -15.95 6.28 -8.91
N PHE A 362 -14.96 5.50 -8.48
CA PHE A 362 -13.55 5.81 -8.71
C PHE A 362 -13.26 5.99 -10.20
N GLN A 363 -13.69 5.07 -11.06
CA GLN A 363 -13.50 5.17 -12.51
C GLN A 363 -14.29 6.31 -13.19
N THR A 364 -15.28 6.91 -12.51
CA THR A 364 -15.92 8.15 -13.00
C THR A 364 -15.05 9.38 -12.74
N SER A 365 -14.26 9.35 -11.67
CA SER A 365 -13.31 10.43 -11.33
C SER A 365 -11.95 10.21 -11.98
N VAL A 366 -11.57 8.95 -12.19
CA VAL A 366 -10.31 8.53 -12.82
C VAL A 366 -10.66 7.82 -14.13
N SER A 367 -10.55 8.52 -15.25
CA SER A 367 -10.87 7.99 -16.56
C SER A 367 -9.99 6.79 -16.88
N VAL A 368 -10.64 5.67 -17.16
CA VAL A 368 -10.02 4.47 -17.75
C VAL A 368 -10.57 4.34 -19.16
N GLU A 369 -9.69 4.20 -20.15
CA GLU A 369 -10.07 3.97 -21.54
C GLU A 369 -10.02 2.48 -21.91
N GLY A 370 -10.84 2.06 -22.89
CA GLY A 370 -10.82 0.71 -23.46
C GLY A 370 -11.67 -0.34 -22.72
N ASP A 371 -11.34 -1.63 -22.89
CA ASP A 371 -12.12 -2.79 -22.44
C ASP A 371 -12.33 -2.91 -20.91
N GLY A 372 -11.71 -2.03 -20.12
CA GLY A 372 -11.90 -1.93 -18.67
C GLY A 372 -12.85 -0.80 -18.23
N ALA A 373 -13.29 0.05 -19.15
CA ALA A 373 -14.12 1.20 -18.85
C ALA A 373 -15.58 0.80 -18.61
N TYR A 374 -16.18 1.28 -17.53
CA TYR A 374 -17.63 1.19 -17.35
C TYR A 374 -18.38 2.09 -18.34
N ASP A 375 -19.47 1.58 -18.89
CA ASP A 375 -20.37 2.36 -19.75
C ASP A 375 -21.12 3.47 -18.96
N ASP A 376 -21.73 4.39 -19.70
CA ASP A 376 -22.44 5.52 -19.10
C ASP A 376 -23.64 5.10 -18.24
N ASN A 377 -24.29 3.97 -18.55
CA ASN A 377 -25.40 3.46 -17.75
C ASN A 377 -24.92 3.03 -16.36
N LYS A 378 -23.79 2.31 -16.31
CA LYS A 378 -23.17 1.85 -15.07
C LYS A 378 -22.62 3.03 -14.27
N LYS A 379 -21.95 3.98 -14.92
CA LYS A 379 -21.51 5.24 -14.28
C LYS A 379 -22.68 6.04 -13.70
N ASN A 380 -23.79 6.13 -14.45
CA ASN A 380 -25.01 6.82 -13.98
C ASN A 380 -25.67 6.14 -12.77
N SER A 381 -25.46 4.83 -12.57
CA SER A 381 -26.01 4.11 -11.42
C SER A 381 -25.43 4.57 -10.07
N VAL A 382 -24.22 5.16 -10.07
CA VAL A 382 -23.54 5.67 -8.86
C VAL A 382 -23.49 7.20 -8.79
N LYS A 383 -24.23 7.91 -9.65
CA LYS A 383 -24.18 9.38 -9.71
C LYS A 383 -24.53 10.05 -8.37
N ASN A 384 -25.47 9.45 -7.62
CA ASN A 384 -25.92 9.93 -6.31
C ASN A 384 -25.10 9.38 -5.13
N VAL A 385 -24.14 8.48 -5.39
CA VAL A 385 -23.20 8.04 -4.35
C VAL A 385 -22.26 9.21 -4.05
N GLU A 386 -22.22 9.60 -2.77
CA GLU A 386 -21.35 10.67 -2.29
C GLU A 386 -19.91 10.17 -2.26
N ALA A 387 -18.97 11.01 -2.71
CA ALA A 387 -17.56 10.69 -2.72
C ALA A 387 -16.73 11.85 -2.17
N LYS A 388 -15.64 11.53 -1.47
CA LYS A 388 -14.64 12.50 -1.03
C LYS A 388 -13.25 11.94 -1.27
N ILE A 389 -12.35 12.80 -1.72
CA ILE A 389 -10.98 12.43 -2.05
C ILE A 389 -10.03 13.24 -1.17
N ASN A 390 -9.12 12.55 -0.50
CA ASN A 390 -8.01 13.17 0.22
C ASN A 390 -6.70 12.72 -0.41
N VAL A 391 -5.80 13.66 -0.68
CA VAL A 391 -4.48 13.40 -1.26
C VAL A 391 -3.40 13.93 -0.34
N ARG A 392 -2.33 13.16 -0.13
CA ARG A 392 -1.17 13.55 0.68
C ARG A 392 0.13 13.05 0.05
N GLY A 393 1.17 13.88 0.10
CA GLY A 393 2.50 13.55 -0.41
C GLY A 393 2.60 13.60 -1.93
N GLY A 394 3.84 13.66 -2.43
CA GLY A 394 4.12 13.84 -3.85
C GLY A 394 3.75 15.23 -4.38
N ASP A 395 3.75 15.38 -5.70
CA ASP A 395 3.31 16.62 -6.35
C ASP A 395 1.78 16.65 -6.44
N VAL A 396 1.14 17.17 -5.38
CA VAL A 396 -0.32 17.24 -5.28
C VAL A 396 -0.98 18.05 -6.40
N SER A 397 -0.24 18.90 -7.12
CA SER A 397 -0.78 19.69 -8.22
C SER A 397 -1.21 18.82 -9.41
N GLN A 398 -0.62 17.64 -9.57
CA GLN A 398 -0.95 16.69 -10.64
C GLN A 398 -2.32 16.02 -10.44
N VAL A 399 -2.79 15.95 -9.19
CA VAL A 399 -4.00 15.20 -8.81
C VAL A 399 -5.04 16.07 -8.09
N SER A 400 -4.77 17.36 -7.87
CA SER A 400 -5.68 18.25 -7.15
C SER A 400 -7.02 18.47 -7.84
N ILE A 401 -7.10 18.21 -9.15
CA ILE A 401 -8.36 18.28 -9.89
C ILE A 401 -9.43 17.36 -9.30
N LEU A 402 -9.02 16.19 -8.79
CA LEU A 402 -9.89 15.20 -8.17
C LEU A 402 -10.58 15.73 -6.91
N THR A 403 -9.88 16.50 -6.08
CA THR A 403 -10.47 17.04 -4.83
C THR A 403 -11.48 18.15 -5.07
N THR A 404 -11.50 18.72 -6.28
CA THR A 404 -12.48 19.70 -6.74
C THR A 404 -13.63 19.10 -7.54
N GLY A 405 -13.69 17.77 -7.65
CA GLY A 405 -14.73 17.04 -8.37
C GLY A 405 -14.53 16.94 -9.89
N GLY A 406 -13.34 17.30 -10.38
CA GLY A 406 -12.98 17.08 -11.78
C GLY A 406 -12.51 15.64 -12.03
N THR A 407 -12.21 15.35 -13.30
CA THR A 407 -11.75 14.04 -13.78
C THR A 407 -10.26 14.07 -14.09
N LEU A 408 -9.57 12.96 -13.86
CA LEU A 408 -8.14 12.77 -14.14
C LEU A 408 -7.95 11.51 -14.99
N GLU A 409 -7.00 11.50 -15.92
CA GLU A 409 -6.66 10.28 -16.65
C GLU A 409 -5.92 9.28 -15.73
N ASN A 410 -6.22 7.99 -15.88
CA ASN A 410 -5.57 6.96 -15.06
C ASN A 410 -4.05 6.98 -15.18
N GLU A 411 -3.51 7.34 -16.35
CA GLU A 411 -2.07 7.47 -16.54
C GLU A 411 -1.43 8.56 -15.69
N ASP A 412 -2.09 9.71 -15.55
CA ASP A 412 -1.58 10.83 -14.75
C ASP A 412 -1.58 10.47 -13.26
N LEU A 413 -2.61 9.74 -12.82
CA LEU A 413 -2.69 9.25 -11.45
C LEU A 413 -1.59 8.24 -11.13
N LEU A 414 -1.36 7.28 -12.02
CA LEU A 414 -0.29 6.30 -11.88
C LEU A 414 1.09 6.96 -11.93
N ALA A 415 1.27 7.97 -12.78
CA ALA A 415 2.50 8.74 -12.86
C ALA A 415 2.78 9.50 -11.54
N TRP A 416 1.77 10.17 -10.99
CA TRP A 416 1.87 10.81 -9.66
C TRP A 416 2.28 9.80 -8.59
N GLN A 417 1.62 8.63 -8.53
CA GLN A 417 1.90 7.60 -7.52
C GLN A 417 3.30 7.00 -7.65
N GLN A 418 3.81 6.79 -8.87
CA GLN A 418 5.10 6.17 -9.16
C GLN A 418 6.28 7.16 -9.10
N SER A 419 6.02 8.47 -9.18
CA SER A 419 7.05 9.52 -9.24
C SER A 419 7.61 9.94 -7.89
N ILE A 420 6.99 9.53 -6.78
CA ILE A 420 7.31 10.00 -5.44
C ILE A 420 8.81 9.84 -5.09
N GLU A 421 9.37 10.90 -4.52
CA GLU A 421 10.75 10.93 -4.01
C GLU A 421 10.76 11.10 -2.47
N PRO A 422 11.80 10.63 -1.76
CA PRO A 422 11.90 10.73 -0.31
C PRO A 422 11.68 12.13 0.27
N LYS A 423 12.13 13.17 -0.46
CA LYS A 423 12.01 14.58 -0.05
C LYS A 423 10.57 15.12 -0.07
N SER A 424 9.71 14.52 -0.88
CA SER A 424 8.28 14.86 -1.04
C SER A 424 7.36 13.86 -0.33
N ALA A 425 7.93 12.84 0.30
CA ALA A 425 7.21 11.83 1.05
C ALA A 425 6.70 12.41 2.39
N VAL A 426 5.48 12.06 2.75
CA VAL A 426 4.84 12.42 4.02
C VAL A 426 4.43 11.15 4.76
N MET A 427 4.08 11.25 6.04
CA MET A 427 3.61 10.10 6.81
C MET A 427 2.24 9.66 6.28
N ILE A 428 2.18 8.44 5.75
CA ILE A 428 0.97 7.84 5.16
C ILE A 428 0.47 6.63 5.95
N ASP A 429 1.35 6.01 6.75
CA ASP A 429 1.01 4.95 7.67
C ASP A 429 1.89 5.00 8.92
N MET A 430 1.49 4.32 10.00
CA MET A 430 2.20 4.38 11.28
C MET A 430 1.87 3.23 12.22
N LYS A 431 2.75 2.99 13.20
CA LYS A 431 2.52 2.09 14.33
C LYS A 431 2.47 2.90 15.62
N LEU A 432 1.31 2.91 16.28
CA LEU A 432 1.13 3.61 17.55
C LEU A 432 1.37 2.69 18.74
N VAL A 433 2.00 3.23 19.78
CA VAL A 433 2.31 2.51 21.02
C VAL A 433 1.78 3.32 22.21
N PRO A 434 1.20 2.69 23.25
CA PRO A 434 0.74 3.38 24.44
C PRO A 434 1.81 4.21 25.14
N ILE A 435 1.45 5.43 25.55
CA ILE A 435 2.40 6.33 26.21
C ILE A 435 2.87 5.82 27.58
N TYR A 436 2.06 5.01 28.27
CA TYR A 436 2.42 4.42 29.56
C TYR A 436 3.66 3.53 29.50
N LEU A 437 4.03 3.03 28.31
CA LEU A 437 5.24 2.22 28.13
C LEU A 437 6.53 3.04 28.24
N LEU A 438 6.45 4.37 28.19
CA LEU A 438 7.60 5.26 28.40
C LEU A 438 7.74 5.72 29.87
N ILE A 439 6.91 5.19 30.76
CA ILE A 439 6.92 5.50 32.20
C ILE A 439 7.63 4.36 32.96
N SER A 440 8.76 4.70 33.56
CA SER A 440 9.62 3.77 34.30
C SER A 440 9.08 3.43 35.69
N ASP A 441 8.45 4.40 36.35
CA ASP A 441 7.87 4.19 37.68
C ASP A 441 6.65 3.26 37.60
N GLN A 442 6.74 2.11 38.25
CA GLN A 442 5.75 1.05 38.11
C GLN A 442 4.36 1.47 38.59
N ALA A 443 4.26 2.26 39.66
CA ALA A 443 2.97 2.74 40.17
C ALA A 443 2.34 3.72 39.18
N ALA A 444 3.09 4.72 38.74
CA ALA A 444 2.63 5.70 37.75
C ALA A 444 2.23 5.05 36.43
N LYS A 445 3.01 4.06 35.95
CA LYS A 445 2.70 3.26 34.78
C LYS A 445 1.37 2.52 34.92
N THR A 446 1.16 1.80 36.03
CA THR A 446 -0.07 1.03 36.26
C THR A 446 -1.30 1.94 36.27
N TYR A 447 -1.26 3.07 36.99
CA TYR A 447 -2.39 3.99 37.04
C TYR A 447 -2.69 4.63 35.67
N LEU A 448 -1.66 4.99 34.91
CA LEU A 448 -1.84 5.53 33.58
C LEU A 448 -2.43 4.49 32.61
N GLN A 449 -1.95 3.25 32.69
CA GLN A 449 -2.51 2.14 31.93
C GLN A 449 -4.00 1.94 32.24
N SER A 450 -4.38 1.79 33.52
CA SER A 450 -5.79 1.63 33.91
C SER A 450 -6.65 2.81 33.52
N TYR A 451 -6.11 4.04 33.58
CA TYR A 451 -6.83 5.23 33.11
C TYR A 451 -7.13 5.14 31.62
N LEU A 452 -6.12 4.83 30.79
CA LEU A 452 -6.27 4.69 29.34
C LEU A 452 -7.23 3.55 28.95
N GLU A 453 -7.20 2.43 29.68
CA GLU A 453 -8.15 1.33 29.53
C GLU A 453 -9.58 1.76 29.89
N SER A 454 -9.75 2.62 30.89
CA SER A 454 -11.08 3.10 31.33
C SER A 454 -11.75 4.09 30.37
N ILE A 455 -10.96 4.82 29.58
CA ILE A 455 -11.48 5.78 28.57
C ILE A 455 -11.51 5.19 27.16
N ALA A 456 -11.11 3.93 27.02
CA ALA A 456 -11.21 3.18 25.79
C ALA A 456 -12.68 2.81 25.51
N THR A 457 -13.18 3.17 24.34
CA THR A 457 -14.59 3.08 23.96
C THR A 457 -14.95 1.83 23.17
N VAL A 458 -13.98 0.97 22.83
CA VAL A 458 -14.20 -0.28 22.09
C VAL A 458 -13.76 -1.46 22.94
N PRO A 459 -14.60 -2.46 23.27
CA PRO A 459 -14.11 -3.65 23.95
C PRO A 459 -13.07 -4.36 23.07
N PRO A 460 -11.91 -4.80 23.62
CA PRO A 460 -10.86 -5.41 22.82
C PRO A 460 -11.39 -6.70 22.20
N LYS A 461 -11.41 -6.79 20.86
CA LYS A 461 -11.58 -8.07 20.20
C LYS A 461 -10.26 -8.82 20.26
N LEU A 462 -10.25 -9.95 20.95
CA LEU A 462 -9.10 -10.84 20.99
C LEU A 462 -8.77 -11.32 19.57
N PRO A 463 -7.47 -11.51 19.22
CA PRO A 463 -7.09 -12.08 17.93
C PRO A 463 -7.68 -13.49 17.81
N GLY A 464 -8.62 -13.69 16.89
CA GLY A 464 -9.25 -15.01 16.68
C GLY A 464 -10.66 -15.02 16.08
N GLU A 465 -11.37 -13.89 16.00
CA GLU A 465 -12.76 -13.87 15.50
C GLU A 465 -12.92 -13.76 13.97
N GLU A 466 -11.83 -13.65 13.17
CA GLU A 466 -11.93 -13.49 11.71
C GLU A 466 -12.06 -14.81 10.92
N GLN A 467 -12.10 -15.97 11.58
CA GLN A 467 -12.38 -17.24 10.90
C GLN A 467 -13.80 -17.72 11.19
N LYS A 468 -14.79 -17.08 10.58
CA LYS A 468 -16.06 -17.70 10.16
C LYS A 468 -16.97 -16.66 9.50
N GLN A 469 -16.85 -16.54 8.18
CA GLN A 469 -18.00 -16.64 7.26
C GLN A 469 -17.43 -16.61 5.83
N GLN A 470 -17.37 -17.81 5.25
CA GLN A 470 -17.32 -18.03 3.80
C GLN A 470 -18.69 -17.74 3.19
#